data_AF-A0A955DTM7-F1
#
_entry.id   AF-A0A955DTM7-F1
#
_cell.length_a   1.000
_cell.length_b   1.000
_cell.length_c   1.000
_cell.angle_alpha   90.00
_cell.angle_beta   90.00
_cell.angle_gamma   90.00
#
_symmetry.space_group_name_H-M   'P 1'
#
loop_
_entity.id
_entity.type
_entity.pdbx_description
1 polymer ?
#
loop_
_entity_poly.entity_id
_entity_poly.type
_entity_poly.pdbx_seq_one_letter_code
_entity_poly.pdbx_strand_id
1 'polypeptide(L)'
;MSRPAVTACAIGALASISSAQTVFFDFFVDGSQEAPPSGSFAFGFASLAYDTTSMTFDLDLFIDGIDLDDLASSPAHLHRAPAGENGPVVVDLGAFGSFEEDTDNGLIQLRLSDVPIGVAANQ
;
A
#
# COMPACT_ATOMS: atom_id res chain seq x y z
N MET A 1 -45.81 7.95 -54.68
CA MET A 1 -46.24 8.45 -53.36
C MET A 1 -45.31 7.86 -52.31
N SER A 2 -44.58 8.71 -51.61
CA SER A 2 -43.48 8.43 -50.68
C SER A 2 -43.96 8.04 -49.29
N ARG A 3 -43.32 7.04 -48.66
CA ARG A 3 -43.15 6.99 -47.19
C ARG A 3 -41.84 6.29 -46.84
N PRO A 4 -40.79 7.00 -46.40
CA PRO A 4 -39.77 6.40 -45.56
C PRO A 4 -40.02 6.84 -44.12
N ALA A 5 -40.19 5.90 -43.21
CA ALA A 5 -40.07 6.16 -41.79
C ALA A 5 -39.78 4.85 -41.07
N VAL A 6 -38.56 4.67 -40.58
CA VAL A 6 -38.30 4.37 -39.17
C VAL A 6 -36.92 4.94 -38.85
N THR A 7 -36.90 6.04 -38.11
CA THR A 7 -35.70 6.54 -37.43
C THR A 7 -35.58 5.77 -36.12
N ALA A 8 -34.55 4.92 -36.01
CA ALA A 8 -34.15 4.35 -34.73
C ALA A 8 -33.19 5.34 -34.05
N CYS A 9 -33.66 6.02 -33.01
CA CYS A 9 -32.81 6.81 -32.13
C CYS A 9 -32.35 5.87 -30.99
N ALA A 10 -31.15 5.30 -31.13
CA ALA A 10 -30.54 4.55 -30.06
C ALA A 10 -29.98 5.53 -29.03
N ILE A 11 -30.63 5.64 -27.87
CA ILE A 11 -30.09 6.35 -26.71
C ILE A 11 -29.00 5.43 -26.15
N GLY A 12 -27.75 5.70 -26.51
CA GLY A 12 -26.58 5.04 -25.94
C GLY A 12 -26.46 5.43 -24.47
N ALA A 13 -26.53 4.45 -23.57
CA ALA A 13 -26.17 4.64 -22.18
C ALA A 13 -24.68 5.01 -22.12
N LEU A 14 -24.39 6.24 -21.68
CA LEU A 14 -23.04 6.65 -21.32
C LEU A 14 -22.70 5.91 -20.02
N ALA A 15 -22.02 4.78 -20.13
CA ALA A 15 -21.33 4.19 -18.98
C ALA A 15 -20.25 5.18 -18.56
N SER A 16 -20.40 5.77 -17.37
CA SER A 16 -19.34 6.58 -16.77
C SER A 16 -18.06 5.74 -16.70
N ILE A 17 -16.99 6.23 -17.32
CA ILE A 17 -15.68 5.61 -17.21
C ILE A 17 -15.23 5.86 -15.76
N SER A 18 -15.27 4.81 -14.93
CA SER A 18 -14.58 4.83 -13.64
C SER A 18 -13.10 5.07 -13.94
N SER A 19 -12.55 6.19 -13.48
CA SER A 19 -11.12 6.43 -13.59
C SER A 19 -10.42 5.57 -12.55
N ALA A 20 -9.76 4.50 -12.97
CA ALA A 20 -8.71 3.91 -12.17
C ALA A 20 -7.63 4.97 -11.97
N GLN A 21 -7.46 5.45 -10.74
CA GLN A 21 -6.41 6.38 -10.38
C GLN A 21 -5.47 5.65 -9.44
N THR A 22 -4.25 5.40 -9.90
CA THR A 22 -3.17 4.94 -9.03
C THR A 22 -2.43 6.15 -8.48
N VAL A 23 -2.24 6.19 -7.17
CA VAL A 23 -1.46 7.21 -6.46
C VAL A 23 -0.17 6.57 -5.98
N PHE A 24 0.96 7.19 -6.29
CA PHE A 24 2.28 6.70 -5.90
C PHE A 24 2.82 7.48 -4.70
N PHE A 25 3.44 6.76 -3.77
CA PHE A 25 4.11 7.30 -2.60
C PHE A 25 5.50 6.71 -2.50
N ASP A 26 6.49 7.58 -2.30
CA ASP A 26 7.84 7.18 -1.91
C ASP A 26 8.14 7.79 -0.55
N PHE A 27 8.57 6.96 0.40
CA PHE A 27 8.82 7.40 1.77
C PHE A 27 9.95 6.62 2.42
N PHE A 28 10.57 7.23 3.42
CA PHE A 28 11.53 6.56 4.28
C PHE A 28 10.83 5.99 5.51
N VAL A 29 11.40 4.95 6.10
CA VAL A 29 10.96 4.35 7.37
C VAL A 29 12.14 4.35 8.32
N ASP A 30 11.94 4.83 9.54
CA ASP A 30 12.97 4.86 10.58
C ASP A 30 12.33 4.93 11.98
N GLY A 31 13.12 4.64 13.02
CA GLY A 31 12.62 4.58 14.40
C GLY A 31 12.06 5.89 14.97
N SER A 32 12.26 7.05 14.32
CA SER A 32 11.68 8.33 14.76
C SER A 32 10.20 8.48 14.42
N GLN A 33 9.66 7.58 13.60
CA GLN A 33 8.25 7.58 13.20
C GLN A 33 7.33 6.94 14.24
N GLU A 34 7.88 6.27 15.25
CA GLU A 34 7.16 5.79 16.43
C GLU A 34 7.09 6.88 17.52
N ALA A 35 6.04 6.85 18.37
CA ALA A 35 5.99 7.68 19.58
C ALA A 35 5.78 6.82 20.85
N PRO A 36 6.78 6.72 21.75
CA PRO A 36 8.12 7.33 21.64
C PRO A 36 8.98 6.66 20.56
N PRO A 37 9.98 7.36 20.00
CA PRO A 37 10.93 6.76 19.05
C PRO A 37 11.58 5.50 19.60
N SER A 38 11.73 4.46 18.77
CA SER A 38 12.24 3.15 19.19
C SER A 38 13.73 3.15 19.55
N GLY A 39 14.49 4.15 19.09
CA GLY A 39 15.94 4.23 19.26
C GLY A 39 16.73 3.32 18.32
N SER A 40 16.06 2.59 17.43
CA SER A 40 16.69 1.82 16.37
C SER A 40 17.44 2.73 15.39
N PHE A 41 18.59 2.25 14.88
CA PHE A 41 19.32 2.88 13.78
C PHE A 41 18.94 2.28 12.41
N ALA A 42 18.04 1.30 12.39
CA ALA A 42 17.53 0.73 11.15
C ALA A 42 16.81 1.80 10.33
N PHE A 43 16.97 1.75 9.02
CA PHE A 43 16.34 2.66 8.09
C PHE A 43 15.86 1.88 6.86
N GLY A 44 14.82 2.39 6.22
CA GLY A 44 14.30 1.79 5.00
C GLY A 44 13.75 2.82 4.03
N PHE A 45 13.52 2.37 2.80
CA PHE A 45 12.80 3.12 1.79
C PHE A 45 11.67 2.25 1.23
N ALA A 46 10.54 2.86 0.97
CA ALA A 46 9.39 2.20 0.41
C ALA A 46 8.80 2.96 -0.77
N SER A 47 8.35 2.20 -1.77
CA SER A 47 7.48 2.67 -2.83
C SER A 47 6.13 1.97 -2.69
N LEU A 48 5.05 2.75 -2.69
CA LEU A 48 3.68 2.27 -2.57
C LEU A 48 2.83 2.79 -3.72
N ALA A 49 2.10 1.89 -4.37
CA ALA A 49 1.14 2.21 -5.43
C ALA A 49 -0.28 1.90 -4.95
N TYR A 50 -1.10 2.93 -4.73
CA TYR A 50 -2.47 2.80 -4.24
C TYR A 50 -3.48 2.94 -5.37
N ASP A 51 -4.28 1.91 -5.63
CA ASP A 51 -5.41 1.95 -6.56
C ASP A 51 -6.68 2.43 -5.83
N THR A 52 -7.16 3.62 -6.22
CA THR A 52 -8.35 4.22 -5.60
C THR A 52 -9.67 3.55 -5.99
N THR A 53 -9.67 2.68 -7.00
CA THR A 53 -10.85 1.94 -7.48
C THR A 53 -11.03 0.64 -6.70
N SER A 54 -9.97 -0.17 -6.60
CA SER A 54 -9.99 -1.39 -5.80
C SER A 54 -9.82 -1.13 -4.31
N MET A 55 -9.33 0.05 -3.94
CA MET A 55 -8.91 0.39 -2.57
C MET A 55 -7.82 -0.54 -2.03
N THR A 56 -6.94 -1.01 -2.92
CA THR A 56 -5.77 -1.84 -2.58
C THR A 56 -4.47 -1.08 -2.85
N PHE A 57 -3.37 -1.53 -2.25
CA PHE A 57 -2.04 -1.06 -2.59
C PHE A 57 -1.05 -2.20 -2.80
N ASP A 58 -0.06 -1.91 -3.63
CA ASP A 58 1.19 -2.67 -3.74
C ASP A 58 2.27 -1.93 -2.97
N LEU A 59 3.17 -2.66 -2.31
CA LEU A 59 4.29 -2.13 -1.54
C LEU A 59 5.58 -2.83 -1.94
N ASP A 60 6.64 -2.05 -2.13
CA ASP A 60 8.01 -2.54 -2.17
C ASP A 60 8.83 -1.76 -1.14
N LEU A 61 9.24 -2.44 -0.07
CA LEU A 61 9.96 -1.86 1.08
C LEU A 61 11.32 -2.55 1.21
N PHE A 62 12.38 -1.77 1.34
CA PHE A 62 13.73 -2.24 1.61
C PHE A 62 14.23 -1.65 2.93
N ILE A 63 14.91 -2.44 3.73
CA ILE A 63 15.39 -2.10 5.07
C ILE A 63 16.86 -2.52 5.23
N ASP A 64 17.63 -1.68 5.92
CA ASP A 64 19.00 -1.94 6.35
C ASP A 64 19.14 -1.66 7.86
N GLY A 65 20.17 -2.24 8.48
CA GLY A 65 20.54 -1.98 9.87
C GLY A 65 19.73 -2.74 10.93
N ILE A 66 19.05 -3.82 10.56
CA ILE A 66 18.34 -4.76 11.44
C ILE A 66 18.46 -6.18 10.88
N ASP A 67 18.51 -7.19 11.75
CA ASP A 67 18.59 -8.59 11.35
C ASP A 67 17.22 -9.11 10.89
N LEU A 68 17.21 -10.06 9.94
CA LEU A 68 15.98 -10.64 9.41
C LEU A 68 15.14 -11.33 10.50
N ASP A 69 15.78 -12.03 11.44
CA ASP A 69 15.08 -12.72 12.54
C ASP A 69 14.34 -11.73 13.47
N ASP A 70 14.90 -10.53 13.68
CA ASP A 70 14.26 -9.48 14.46
C ASP A 70 13.04 -8.91 13.73
N LEU A 71 13.11 -8.74 12.41
CA LEU A 71 11.97 -8.29 11.59
C LEU A 71 10.89 -9.37 11.44
N ALA A 72 11.27 -10.63 11.27
CA ALA A 72 10.33 -11.76 11.12
C ALA A 72 9.47 -11.97 12.37
N SER A 73 9.94 -11.51 13.53
CA SER A 73 9.21 -11.57 14.80
C SER A 73 8.44 -10.28 15.14
N SER A 74 8.54 -9.24 14.31
CA SER A 74 7.92 -7.93 14.56
C SER A 74 6.80 -7.62 13.56
N PRO A 75 5.57 -7.31 14.01
CA PRO A 75 4.47 -6.96 13.11
C PRO A 75 4.69 -5.58 12.49
N ALA A 76 5.11 -5.54 11.22
CA ALA A 76 5.16 -4.31 10.45
C ALA A 76 3.75 -3.80 10.16
N HIS A 77 3.49 -2.51 10.37
CA HIS A 77 2.15 -1.94 10.25
C HIS A 77 2.13 -0.55 9.64
N LEU A 78 0.98 -0.18 9.05
CA LEU A 78 0.67 1.17 8.63
C LEU A 78 -0.22 1.86 9.67
N HIS A 79 0.14 3.07 10.09
CA HIS A 79 -0.68 3.91 10.95
C HIS A 79 -1.43 4.97 10.15
N ARG A 80 -2.60 5.38 10.65
CA ARG A 80 -3.32 6.54 10.11
C ARG A 80 -3.31 7.71 11.08
N ALA A 81 -2.23 8.47 11.04
CA ALA A 81 -2.04 9.73 11.75
C ALA A 81 -1.14 10.68 10.94
N PRO A 82 -1.08 11.98 11.29
CA PRO A 82 -0.02 12.86 10.84
C PRO A 82 1.37 12.28 11.17
N ALA A 83 2.37 12.60 10.35
CA ALA A 83 3.74 12.16 10.60
C ALA A 83 4.22 12.63 11.99
N GLY A 84 4.80 11.71 12.77
CA GLY A 84 5.27 11.97 14.14
C GLY A 84 4.18 11.90 15.23
N GLU A 85 2.93 11.56 14.88
CA GLU A 85 1.84 11.31 15.84
C GLU A 85 1.43 9.84 15.87
N ASN A 86 1.06 9.34 17.05
CA ASN A 86 0.50 7.99 17.17
C ASN A 86 -0.92 7.93 16.57
N GLY A 87 -1.10 7.08 15.57
CA GLY A 87 -2.40 6.73 15.00
C GLY A 87 -2.79 5.28 15.27
N PRO A 88 -4.06 4.90 15.07
CA PRO A 88 -4.42 3.49 15.02
C PRO A 88 -3.69 2.79 13.86
N VAL A 89 -3.31 1.53 14.08
CA VAL A 89 -2.89 0.63 13.01
C VAL A 89 -4.07 0.39 12.07
N VAL A 90 -3.87 0.61 10.78
CA VAL A 90 -4.90 0.41 9.74
C VAL A 90 -4.64 -0.79 8.86
N VAL A 91 -3.40 -1.30 8.84
CA VAL A 91 -2.99 -2.51 8.12
C VAL A 91 -1.85 -3.17 8.89
N ASP A 92 -1.98 -4.47 9.16
CA ASP A 92 -0.87 -5.34 9.56
C ASP A 92 -0.26 -5.94 8.29
N LEU A 93 0.96 -5.52 7.95
CA LEU A 93 1.64 -5.91 6.72
C LEU A 93 2.14 -7.36 6.79
N GLY A 94 2.45 -7.87 7.99
CA GLY A 94 2.89 -9.26 8.19
C GLY A 94 1.81 -10.29 7.86
N ALA A 95 0.55 -9.88 7.80
CA ALA A 95 -0.55 -10.73 7.35
C ALA A 95 -0.57 -10.98 5.83
N PHE A 96 0.17 -10.18 5.04
CA PHE A 96 0.14 -10.20 3.58
C PHE A 96 1.46 -10.63 2.93
N GLY A 97 2.53 -10.74 3.70
CA GLY A 97 3.83 -11.16 3.21
C GLY A 97 4.84 -11.30 4.33
N SER A 98 6.02 -11.77 3.96
CA SER A 98 7.15 -11.98 4.86
C SER A 98 8.32 -11.12 4.42
N PHE A 99 9.15 -10.72 5.38
CA PHE A 99 10.46 -10.16 5.10
C PHE A 99 11.37 -11.25 4.54
N GLU A 100 12.16 -10.91 3.53
CA GLU A 100 13.13 -11.80 2.90
C GLU A 100 14.44 -11.04 2.66
N GLU A 101 15.58 -11.73 2.70
CA GLU A 101 16.84 -11.14 2.24
C GLU A 101 16.85 -11.04 0.71
N ASP A 102 17.07 -9.83 0.19
CA ASP A 102 17.32 -9.60 -1.22
C ASP A 102 18.80 -9.90 -1.51
N THR A 103 19.04 -10.99 -2.23
CA THR A 103 20.39 -11.47 -2.54
C THR A 103 21.16 -10.57 -3.50
N ASP A 104 20.50 -9.65 -4.22
CA ASP A 104 21.13 -8.81 -5.22
C ASP A 104 21.75 -7.54 -4.60
N ASN A 105 21.11 -6.97 -3.58
CA ASN A 105 21.56 -5.75 -2.92
C ASN A 105 21.94 -5.93 -1.44
N GLY A 106 21.66 -7.11 -0.86
CA GLY A 106 21.97 -7.44 0.53
C GLY A 106 21.05 -6.75 1.54
N LEU A 107 19.96 -6.15 1.10
CA LEU A 107 18.95 -5.52 1.96
C LEU A 107 17.88 -6.53 2.35
N ILE A 108 17.10 -6.20 3.38
CA ILE A 108 15.87 -6.95 3.70
C ILE A 108 14.72 -6.30 2.94
N GLN A 109 13.93 -7.11 2.24
CA GLN A 109 12.81 -6.66 1.42
C GLN A 109 11.47 -7.20 1.96
N LEU A 110 10.44 -6.37 1.87
CA LEU A 110 9.03 -6.79 1.95
C LEU A 110 8.31 -6.33 0.70
N ARG A 111 7.81 -7.29 -0.08
CA ARG A 111 6.98 -7.03 -1.26
C ARG A 111 5.58 -7.53 -1.04
N LEU A 112 4.61 -6.64 -1.20
CA LEU A 112 3.19 -6.94 -1.07
C LEU A 112 2.44 -6.54 -2.34
N SER A 113 1.36 -7.26 -2.62
CA SER A 113 0.49 -6.97 -3.77
C SER A 113 -0.98 -7.06 -3.37
N ASP A 114 -1.78 -6.15 -3.92
CA ASP A 114 -3.23 -6.08 -3.74
C ASP A 114 -3.69 -6.03 -2.27
N VAL A 115 -2.93 -5.35 -1.40
CA VAL A 115 -3.26 -5.25 0.03
C VAL A 115 -4.43 -4.29 0.25
N PRO A 116 -5.57 -4.73 0.81
CA PRO A 116 -6.71 -3.85 1.05
C PRO A 116 -6.42 -2.86 2.17
N ILE A 117 -6.86 -1.61 2.01
CA ILE A 117 -6.78 -0.62 3.09
C ILE A 117 -8.00 -0.74 4.04
N GLY A 118 -7.77 -0.77 5.35
CA GLY A 118 -8.84 -0.78 6.35
C GLY A 118 -9.30 -2.17 6.82
N VAL A 119 -8.57 -3.23 6.50
CA VAL A 119 -8.62 -4.47 7.26
C VAL A 119 -7.87 -4.23 8.57
N ALA A 120 -8.61 -4.10 9.67
CA ALA A 120 -8.00 -3.93 10.98
C ALA A 120 -7.00 -5.06 11.24
N ALA A 121 -5.83 -4.73 11.78
CA ALA A 121 -4.92 -5.71 12.37
C ALA A 121 -5.74 -6.57 13.33
N ASN A 122 -5.73 -7.89 13.13
CA ASN A 122 -6.35 -8.81 14.08
C ASN A 122 -5.65 -8.61 15.43
N GLN A 123 -6.32 -7.91 16.33
CA GLN A 123 -5.97 -7.85 17.75
C GLN A 123 -6.12 -9.25 18.37
#